data_AF-A0A0G1YFN1-F1
#
_entry.id   AF-A0A0G1YFN1-F1
#
_cell.length_a   1.000
_cell.length_b   1.000
_cell.length_c   1.000
_cell.angle_alpha   90.00
_cell.angle_beta   90.00
_cell.angle_gamma   90.00
#
_symmetry.space_group_name_H-M   'P 1'
#
loop_
_entity.id
_entity.type
_entity.pdbx_description
1 polymer ?
#
loop_
_entity_poly.entity_id
_entity_poly.type
_entity_poly.pdbx_seq_one_letter_code
_entity_poly.pdbx_strand_id
1 'polypeptide(L)'
;MREGTSEAKDRMVPDLKSLSRGVWSGNLTNNQELPVGGSLFNDELSIKLRLDFDQFSGQTEKFTAGNIRALYEQNKQPIIDWLQELGSDVDPYLFYVAQQVQQKMQILLEASPQQPDKPLERQQKYAEDRVPALSELKGMTRCAERAAMGQYLLQRAGLESAYVGGITMNDAKNGEEWPEDHSYIVVKNPSNHEETFIFDIARPHSQQNLARVLKSAVPITYELLQGKKELLVKAADVLQGGELYFGVGAPVAGQHGFIEAARAE
;
A
#
# COMPACT_ATOMS: atom_id res chain seq x y z
N MET A 1 30.01 -13.82 36.40
CA MET A 1 28.90 -14.68 35.94
C MET A 1 27.66 -14.28 36.74
N ARG A 2 26.51 -14.26 36.06
CA ARG A 2 25.23 -13.61 36.43
C ARG A 2 25.18 -12.15 35.96
N GLU A 3 24.15 -11.69 35.25
CA GLU A 3 22.83 -12.22 34.96
C GLU A 3 22.33 -11.61 33.66
N GLY A 4 21.56 -12.40 32.89
CA GLY A 4 21.14 -12.06 31.54
C GLY A 4 20.14 -10.89 31.49
N THR A 5 20.42 -9.94 30.62
CA THR A 5 19.43 -8.98 30.13
C THR A 5 18.43 -9.75 29.27
N SER A 6 17.28 -10.05 29.87
CA SER A 6 16.06 -10.45 29.19
C SER A 6 15.67 -9.35 28.19
N GLU A 7 16.04 -9.53 26.93
CA GLU A 7 15.35 -8.88 25.81
C GLU A 7 13.90 -9.38 25.83
N ALA A 8 13.04 -8.61 26.50
CA ALA A 8 11.62 -8.69 26.25
C ALA A 8 11.41 -8.30 24.79
N LYS A 9 11.41 -9.30 23.90
CA LYS A 9 10.79 -9.20 22.59
C LYS A 9 9.33 -8.86 22.86
N ASP A 10 9.06 -7.56 22.90
CA ASP A 10 7.72 -7.01 22.92
C ASP A 10 7.03 -7.63 21.71
N ARG A 11 6.18 -8.63 21.96
CA ARG A 11 5.43 -9.30 20.92
C ARG A 11 4.43 -8.26 20.46
N MET A 12 4.81 -7.44 19.47
CA MET A 12 3.90 -6.54 18.79
C MET A 12 2.71 -7.39 18.34
N VAL A 13 1.57 -7.19 18.99
CA VAL A 13 0.31 -7.81 18.61
C VAL A 13 0.02 -7.34 17.19
N PRO A 14 -0.35 -8.23 16.26
CA PRO A 14 -0.71 -7.83 14.91
C PRO A 14 -1.83 -6.78 14.94
N ASP A 15 -1.58 -5.59 14.37
CA ASP A 15 -2.58 -4.53 14.25
C ASP A 15 -3.42 -4.78 12.98
N LEU A 16 -4.21 -5.84 12.98
CA LEU A 16 -5.15 -6.15 11.89
C LEU A 16 -6.55 -5.74 12.30
N LYS A 17 -7.11 -4.74 11.62
CA LYS A 17 -8.46 -4.25 11.85
C LYS A 17 -9.33 -4.56 10.63
N SER A 18 -10.47 -5.20 10.84
CA SER A 18 -11.39 -5.55 9.76
C SER A 18 -12.11 -4.32 9.20
N LEU A 19 -12.28 -4.29 7.89
CA LEU A 19 -13.14 -3.36 7.17
C LEU A 19 -14.21 -4.16 6.39
N SER A 20 -15.22 -3.48 5.85
CA SER A 20 -16.18 -4.12 4.94
C SER A 20 -15.43 -4.66 3.72
N ARG A 21 -15.38 -6.01 3.60
CA ARG A 21 -14.65 -6.72 2.54
C ARG A 21 -13.19 -6.25 2.38
N GLY A 22 -12.58 -5.89 3.50
CA GLY A 22 -11.27 -5.24 3.51
C GLY A 22 -10.56 -5.41 4.84
N VAL A 23 -9.34 -4.89 4.90
CA VAL A 23 -8.54 -4.91 6.13
C VAL A 23 -7.66 -3.67 6.18
N TRP A 24 -7.46 -3.15 7.38
CA TRP A 24 -6.53 -2.08 7.69
C TRP A 24 -5.43 -2.63 8.59
N SER A 25 -4.19 -2.27 8.31
CA SER A 25 -3.09 -2.56 9.23
C SER A 25 -2.03 -1.47 9.23
N GLY A 26 -1.84 -0.81 10.38
CA GLY A 26 -0.75 0.16 10.56
C GLY A 26 0.61 -0.50 10.78
N ASN A 27 0.62 -1.80 11.07
CA ASN A 27 1.86 -2.55 11.31
C ASN A 27 1.77 -4.00 10.82
N LEU A 28 2.57 -4.34 9.81
CA LEU A 28 2.80 -5.69 9.33
C LEU A 28 4.07 -6.28 9.94
N THR A 29 3.98 -7.54 10.36
CA THR A 29 5.04 -8.25 11.09
C THR A 29 5.38 -9.58 10.43
N ASN A 30 6.60 -10.07 10.69
CA ASN A 30 7.03 -11.38 10.20
C ASN A 30 6.17 -12.52 10.80
N ASN A 31 5.89 -13.53 9.99
CA ASN A 31 4.98 -14.67 10.19
C ASN A 31 3.49 -14.34 10.34
N GLN A 32 3.07 -13.09 10.15
CA GLN A 32 1.65 -12.71 10.16
C GLN A 32 0.92 -13.29 8.95
N GLU A 33 -0.30 -13.80 9.16
CA GLU A 33 -1.22 -14.12 8.06
C GLU A 33 -2.06 -12.87 7.73
N LEU A 34 -1.84 -12.32 6.55
CA LEU A 34 -2.56 -11.16 6.02
C LEU A 34 -3.74 -11.62 5.16
N PRO A 35 -4.98 -11.20 5.44
CA PRO A 35 -6.09 -11.41 4.52
C PRO A 35 -5.90 -10.57 3.26
N VAL A 36 -5.95 -11.22 2.08
CA VAL A 36 -5.65 -10.61 0.77
C VAL A 36 -6.74 -10.85 -0.27
N GLY A 37 -7.80 -11.56 0.08
CA GLY A 37 -8.94 -11.84 -0.78
C GLY A 37 -9.97 -12.71 -0.07
N GLY A 38 -11.09 -12.97 -0.72
CA GLY A 38 -12.19 -13.70 -0.10
C GLY A 38 -13.31 -14.03 -1.06
N SER A 39 -14.34 -14.67 -0.54
CA SER A 39 -15.49 -15.12 -1.30
C SER A 39 -16.41 -13.96 -1.70
N LEU A 40 -17.00 -14.05 -2.89
CA LEU A 40 -18.03 -13.12 -3.36
C LEU A 40 -19.36 -13.26 -2.60
N PHE A 41 -19.54 -14.35 -1.84
CA PHE A 41 -20.82 -14.75 -1.25
C PHE A 41 -20.95 -14.48 0.25
N ASN A 42 -19.84 -14.18 0.93
CA ASN A 42 -19.76 -13.90 2.34
C ASN A 42 -18.64 -12.88 2.53
N ASP A 43 -18.90 -11.80 3.27
CA ASP A 43 -17.99 -10.64 3.45
C ASP A 43 -16.65 -10.98 4.15
N GLU A 44 -16.31 -12.28 4.27
CA GLU A 44 -15.12 -12.82 4.89
C GLU A 44 -13.95 -12.92 3.90
N LEU A 45 -12.84 -12.29 4.27
CA LEU A 45 -11.55 -12.46 3.61
C LEU A 45 -10.92 -13.81 3.98
N SER A 46 -11.25 -14.85 3.23
CA SER A 46 -10.81 -16.23 3.47
C SER A 46 -9.43 -16.55 2.86
N ILE A 47 -8.99 -15.81 1.85
CA ILE A 47 -7.70 -16.00 1.20
C ILE A 47 -6.64 -15.21 1.98
N LYS A 48 -5.60 -15.91 2.42
CA LYS A 48 -4.53 -15.34 3.24
C LYS A 48 -3.18 -15.46 2.59
N LEU A 49 -2.27 -14.58 2.98
CA LEU A 49 -0.86 -14.54 2.62
C LEU A 49 -0.03 -14.58 3.90
N ARG A 50 0.96 -15.47 3.99
CA ARG A 50 1.89 -15.47 5.12
C ARG A 50 3.05 -14.52 4.83
N LEU A 51 3.23 -13.53 5.68
CA LEU A 51 4.30 -12.54 5.56
C LEU A 51 5.58 -13.13 6.14
N ASP A 52 6.57 -13.46 5.33
CA ASP A 52 7.86 -14.01 5.75
C ASP A 52 9.02 -13.04 5.46
N PHE A 53 8.88 -11.80 5.93
CA PHE A 53 9.84 -10.70 5.75
C PHE A 53 11.29 -11.04 6.10
N ASP A 54 11.53 -11.98 7.02
CA ASP A 54 12.87 -12.43 7.39
C ASP A 54 13.64 -13.03 6.20
N GLN A 55 12.95 -13.62 5.20
CA GLN A 55 13.55 -14.11 3.96
C GLN A 55 14.19 -12.99 3.10
N PHE A 56 13.84 -11.73 3.38
CA PHE A 56 14.34 -10.54 2.67
C PHE A 56 15.35 -9.72 3.50
N SER A 57 15.68 -10.18 4.71
CA SER A 57 16.54 -9.46 5.68
C SER A 57 17.87 -9.01 5.07
N GLY A 58 18.64 -9.92 4.46
CA GLY A 58 19.95 -9.60 3.86
C GLY A 58 19.91 -8.54 2.75
N GLN A 59 18.74 -8.28 2.16
CA GLN A 59 18.55 -7.23 1.16
C GLN A 59 17.95 -5.95 1.75
N THR A 60 17.38 -5.98 2.95
CA THR A 60 16.70 -4.85 3.61
C THR A 60 17.47 -4.27 4.80
N GLU A 61 18.61 -4.86 5.18
CA GLU A 61 19.48 -4.40 6.27
C GLU A 61 19.79 -2.90 6.21
N LYS A 62 20.15 -2.39 5.03
CA LYS A 62 20.46 -0.96 4.83
C LYS A 62 19.24 -0.09 4.56
N PHE A 63 18.06 -0.68 4.36
CA PHE A 63 16.82 0.06 4.16
C PHE A 63 16.25 0.43 5.53
N THR A 64 16.77 1.51 6.10
CA THR A 64 16.43 2.03 7.44
C THR A 64 16.11 3.52 7.36
N ALA A 65 15.34 4.04 8.32
CA ALA A 65 14.96 5.45 8.38
C ALA A 65 16.17 6.40 8.29
N GLY A 66 17.24 6.11 9.03
CA GLY A 66 18.46 6.91 9.03
C GLY A 66 19.15 6.95 7.66
N ASN A 67 19.28 5.80 6.99
CA ASN A 67 19.92 5.73 5.68
C ASN A 67 19.08 6.40 4.60
N ILE A 68 17.76 6.17 4.61
CA ILE A 68 16.84 6.80 3.66
C ILE A 68 16.84 8.32 3.83
N ARG A 69 16.81 8.83 5.06
CA ARG A 69 16.92 10.26 5.32
C ARG A 69 18.27 10.83 4.88
N ALA A 70 19.39 10.14 5.14
CA ALA A 70 20.71 10.59 4.69
C ALA A 70 20.81 10.67 3.16
N LEU A 71 20.27 9.68 2.44
CA LEU A 71 20.24 9.69 0.97
C LEU A 71 19.31 10.79 0.42
N TYR A 72 18.17 11.04 1.08
CA TYR A 72 17.30 12.14 0.72
C TYR A 72 18.03 13.48 0.81
N GLU A 73 18.72 13.77 1.93
CA GLU A 73 19.43 15.06 2.09
C GLU A 73 20.49 15.28 1.01
N GLN A 74 21.11 14.23 0.48
CA GLN A 74 22.06 14.31 -0.64
C GLN A 74 21.40 14.64 -1.98
N ASN A 75 20.12 14.30 -2.16
CA ASN A 75 19.38 14.41 -3.43
C ASN A 75 18.20 15.40 -3.35
N LYS A 76 18.06 16.10 -2.22
CA LYS A 76 16.86 16.88 -1.87
C LYS A 76 16.53 17.97 -2.88
N GLN A 77 17.51 18.79 -3.26
CA GLN A 77 17.25 19.96 -4.11
C GLN A 77 16.76 19.56 -5.51
N PRO A 78 17.40 18.61 -6.23
CA PRO A 78 16.87 18.13 -7.50
C PRO A 78 15.43 17.60 -7.44
N ILE A 79 15.05 16.94 -6.33
CA ILE A 79 13.69 16.41 -6.16
C ILE A 79 12.70 17.55 -5.97
N ILE A 80 13.04 18.55 -5.14
CA ILE A 80 12.21 19.73 -4.93
C ILE A 80 11.99 20.47 -6.25
N ASP A 81 13.07 20.75 -6.97
CA ASP A 81 13.01 21.50 -8.24
C ASP A 81 12.14 20.77 -9.26
N TRP A 82 12.30 19.44 -9.38
CA TRP A 82 11.52 18.62 -10.29
C TRP A 82 10.02 18.56 -9.92
N LEU A 83 9.69 18.43 -8.63
CA LEU A 83 8.30 18.46 -8.17
C LEU A 83 7.65 19.84 -8.40
N GLN A 84 8.41 20.92 -8.22
CA GLN A 84 7.96 22.29 -8.49
C GLN A 84 7.69 22.52 -9.98
N GLU A 85 8.57 22.01 -10.87
CA GLU A 85 8.37 22.08 -12.32
C GLU A 85 7.07 21.39 -12.75
N LEU A 86 6.73 20.27 -12.09
CA LEU A 86 5.47 19.56 -12.31
C LEU A 86 4.25 20.21 -11.64
N GLY A 87 4.45 21.26 -10.84
CA GLY A 87 3.38 21.89 -10.06
C GLY A 87 2.81 20.98 -8.96
N SER A 88 3.60 20.00 -8.50
CA SER A 88 3.19 19.04 -7.47
C SER A 88 3.29 19.63 -6.07
N ASP A 89 2.27 19.42 -5.24
CA ASP A 89 2.22 19.87 -3.84
C ASP A 89 2.58 18.76 -2.84
N VAL A 90 3.02 17.59 -3.31
CA VAL A 90 3.43 16.48 -2.45
C VAL A 90 4.67 16.83 -1.65
N ASP A 91 4.74 16.37 -0.40
CA ASP A 91 5.96 16.48 0.40
C ASP A 91 7.15 15.79 -0.31
N PRO A 92 8.26 16.49 -0.57
CA PRO A 92 9.38 15.93 -1.32
C PRO A 92 10.04 14.72 -0.66
N TYR A 93 10.04 14.66 0.68
CA TYR A 93 10.55 13.51 1.41
C TYR A 93 9.61 12.31 1.26
N LEU A 94 8.30 12.50 1.38
CA LEU A 94 7.30 11.46 1.13
C LEU A 94 7.47 10.88 -0.28
N PHE A 95 7.54 11.74 -1.30
CA PHE A 95 7.70 11.27 -2.68
C PHE A 95 9.01 10.49 -2.88
N TYR A 96 10.12 11.00 -2.33
CA TYR A 96 11.40 10.30 -2.37
C TYR A 96 11.33 8.91 -1.74
N VAL A 97 10.75 8.81 -0.53
CA VAL A 97 10.60 7.52 0.17
C VAL A 97 9.72 6.58 -0.64
N ALA A 98 8.57 7.04 -1.16
CA ALA A 98 7.69 6.25 -2.01
C ALA A 98 8.45 5.70 -3.24
N GLN A 99 9.29 6.52 -3.88
CA GLN A 99 10.12 6.08 -5.01
C GLN A 99 11.16 5.02 -4.60
N GLN A 100 11.85 5.21 -3.48
CA GLN A 100 12.81 4.21 -2.97
C GLN A 100 12.12 2.89 -2.62
N VAL A 101 10.93 2.96 -2.02
CA VAL A 101 10.12 1.78 -1.71
C VAL A 101 9.63 1.08 -2.97
N GLN A 102 9.13 1.83 -3.96
CA GLN A 102 8.69 1.30 -5.25
C GLN A 102 9.79 0.51 -5.94
N GLN A 103 11.01 1.06 -6.00
CA GLN A 103 12.17 0.40 -6.60
C GLN A 103 12.60 -0.83 -5.79
N LYS A 104 12.68 -0.69 -4.47
CA LYS A 104 13.13 -1.79 -3.60
C LYS A 104 12.15 -2.96 -3.61
N MET A 105 10.84 -2.70 -3.54
CA MET A 105 9.79 -3.70 -3.65
C MET A 105 9.91 -4.49 -4.94
N GLN A 106 10.11 -3.82 -6.08
CA GLN A 106 10.26 -4.52 -7.37
C GLN A 106 11.44 -5.47 -7.39
N ILE A 107 12.60 -5.04 -6.87
CA ILE A 107 13.79 -5.89 -6.78
C ILE A 107 13.51 -7.09 -5.87
N LEU A 108 12.93 -6.86 -4.70
CA LEU A 108 12.69 -7.91 -3.71
C LEU A 108 11.66 -8.93 -4.18
N LEU A 109 10.60 -8.51 -4.86
CA LEU A 109 9.52 -9.37 -5.31
C LEU A 109 9.66 -9.82 -6.76
N GLU A 110 10.76 -9.46 -7.42
CA GLU A 110 11.01 -9.73 -8.85
C GLU A 110 9.84 -9.25 -9.73
N ALA A 111 9.21 -8.14 -9.33
CA ALA A 111 8.07 -7.57 -10.03
C ALA A 111 8.59 -6.69 -11.18
N SER A 112 8.86 -7.30 -12.33
CA SER A 112 9.29 -6.61 -13.55
C SER A 112 8.09 -6.36 -14.47
N PRO A 113 7.88 -5.12 -14.97
CA PRO A 113 6.86 -4.85 -15.98
C PRO A 113 7.17 -5.50 -17.35
N GLN A 114 8.40 -5.99 -17.56
CA GLN A 114 8.81 -6.71 -18.77
C GLN A 114 8.56 -8.22 -18.68
N GLN A 115 8.31 -8.75 -17.47
CA GLN A 115 7.98 -10.15 -17.31
C GLN A 115 6.47 -10.34 -17.45
N PRO A 116 6.02 -11.34 -18.23
CA PRO A 116 4.60 -11.62 -18.34
C PRO A 116 4.06 -12.07 -16.97
N ASP A 117 2.88 -11.58 -16.64
CA ASP A 117 2.15 -12.03 -15.46
C ASP A 117 1.94 -13.55 -15.49
N LYS A 118 2.02 -14.17 -14.31
CA LYS A 118 1.85 -15.63 -14.12
C LYS A 118 0.59 -15.95 -13.29
N PRO A 119 -0.62 -15.59 -13.75
CA PRO A 119 -1.84 -15.70 -12.95
C PRO A 119 -2.19 -17.15 -12.58
N LEU A 120 -1.94 -18.10 -13.47
CA LEU A 120 -2.22 -19.53 -13.23
C LEU A 120 -1.28 -20.10 -12.16
N GLU A 121 0.03 -19.81 -12.22
CA GLU A 121 0.99 -20.24 -11.20
C GLU A 121 0.65 -19.65 -9.83
N ARG A 122 0.29 -18.35 -9.80
CA ARG A 122 -0.17 -17.69 -8.57
C ARG A 122 -1.44 -18.35 -8.03
N GLN A 123 -2.42 -18.60 -8.88
CA GLN A 123 -3.68 -19.23 -8.46
C GLN A 123 -3.44 -20.63 -7.89
N GLN A 124 -2.55 -21.41 -8.51
CA GLN A 124 -2.16 -22.73 -7.99
C GLN A 124 -1.57 -22.62 -6.58
N LYS A 125 -0.70 -21.64 -6.32
CA LYS A 125 -0.13 -21.41 -4.97
C LYS A 125 -1.19 -21.15 -3.90
N TYR A 126 -2.23 -20.39 -4.24
CA TYR A 126 -3.33 -20.11 -3.32
C TYR A 126 -4.36 -21.25 -3.22
N ALA A 127 -4.33 -22.22 -4.13
CA ALA A 127 -5.21 -23.40 -4.11
C ALA A 127 -4.57 -24.61 -3.40
N GLU A 128 -3.30 -24.54 -3.01
CA GLU A 128 -2.64 -25.55 -2.16
C GLU A 128 -3.32 -25.58 -0.76
N ASP A 129 -3.27 -26.72 -0.05
CA ASP A 129 -3.85 -26.90 1.31
C ASP A 129 -3.09 -26.12 2.42
N ARG A 130 -2.44 -25.00 2.07
CA ARG A 130 -1.63 -24.17 2.96
C ARG A 130 -1.66 -22.71 2.53
N VAL A 131 -1.41 -21.81 3.47
CA VAL A 131 -1.22 -20.38 3.20
C VAL A 131 0.14 -20.17 2.51
N PRO A 132 0.18 -19.62 1.28
CA PRO A 132 1.45 -19.34 0.61
C PRO A 132 2.21 -18.24 1.34
N ALA A 133 3.54 -18.34 1.38
CA ALA A 133 4.41 -17.30 1.90
C ALA A 133 4.72 -16.25 0.81
N LEU A 134 4.95 -15.00 1.23
CA LEU A 134 5.26 -13.90 0.32
C LEU A 134 6.49 -14.18 -0.55
N SER A 135 7.54 -14.78 0.03
CA SER A 135 8.74 -15.17 -0.73
C SER A 135 8.50 -16.22 -1.82
N GLU A 136 7.42 -17.01 -1.74
CA GLU A 136 7.06 -18.02 -2.74
C GLU A 136 6.36 -17.42 -3.96
N LEU A 137 5.90 -16.16 -3.85
CA LEU A 137 5.16 -15.45 -4.89
C LEU A 137 6.02 -14.48 -5.70
N LYS A 138 7.35 -14.52 -5.54
CA LYS A 138 8.28 -13.69 -6.34
C LYS A 138 8.07 -13.93 -7.83
N GLY A 139 8.08 -12.87 -8.62
CA GLY A 139 7.79 -12.90 -10.07
C GLY A 139 6.30 -13.09 -10.42
N MET A 140 5.42 -13.24 -9.43
CA MET A 140 3.98 -13.44 -9.65
C MET A 140 3.12 -12.60 -8.69
N THR A 141 3.69 -11.55 -8.11
CA THR A 141 3.02 -10.68 -7.13
C THR A 141 2.02 -9.71 -7.77
N ARG A 142 0.90 -9.45 -7.07
CA ARG A 142 -0.15 -8.50 -7.43
C ARG A 142 -0.29 -7.41 -6.35
N CYS A 143 -1.40 -6.68 -6.36
CA CYS A 143 -1.63 -5.53 -5.48
C CYS A 143 -1.40 -5.85 -4.00
N ALA A 144 -1.95 -6.96 -3.49
CA ALA A 144 -1.82 -7.34 -2.09
C ALA A 144 -0.38 -7.63 -1.67
N GLU A 145 0.35 -8.47 -2.42
CA GLU A 145 1.74 -8.81 -2.09
C GLU A 145 2.66 -7.58 -2.18
N ARG A 146 2.46 -6.73 -3.21
CA ARG A 146 3.23 -5.51 -3.43
C ARG A 146 2.95 -4.48 -2.33
N ALA A 147 1.69 -4.28 -1.95
CA ALA A 147 1.31 -3.38 -0.87
C ALA A 147 1.83 -3.87 0.49
N ALA A 148 1.81 -5.18 0.76
CA ALA A 148 2.35 -5.74 1.99
C ALA A 148 3.87 -5.51 2.11
N MET A 149 4.64 -5.80 1.06
CA MET A 149 6.08 -5.51 1.03
C MET A 149 6.37 -4.00 1.08
N GLY A 150 5.59 -3.20 0.37
CA GLY A 150 5.71 -1.74 0.38
C GLY A 150 5.52 -1.14 1.76
N GLN A 151 4.47 -1.58 2.47
CA GLN A 151 4.17 -1.12 3.83
C GLN A 151 5.27 -1.54 4.82
N TYR A 152 5.78 -2.77 4.72
CA TYR A 152 6.94 -3.20 5.51
C TYR A 152 8.18 -2.32 5.26
N LEU A 153 8.46 -1.97 4.01
CA LEU A 153 9.58 -1.09 3.67
C LEU A 153 9.36 0.34 4.20
N LEU A 154 8.13 0.87 4.15
CA LEU A 154 7.80 2.18 4.72
C LEU A 154 7.99 2.22 6.24
N GLN A 155 7.56 1.16 6.96
CA GLN A 155 7.85 1.02 8.40
C GLN A 155 9.35 1.11 8.66
N ARG A 156 10.18 0.40 7.88
CA ARG A 156 11.63 0.46 8.02
C ARG A 156 12.21 1.83 7.69
N ALA A 157 11.61 2.54 6.74
CA ALA A 157 11.96 3.92 6.40
C ALA A 157 11.48 4.94 7.44
N GLY A 158 10.70 4.52 8.45
CA GLY A 158 10.19 5.37 9.52
C GLY A 158 9.02 6.26 9.09
N LEU A 159 8.30 5.89 8.03
CA LEU A 159 7.14 6.64 7.56
C LEU A 159 5.85 5.99 8.07
N GLU A 160 5.00 6.79 8.74
CA GLU A 160 3.72 6.29 9.25
C GLU A 160 2.78 5.96 8.08
N SER A 161 2.37 4.70 8.01
CA SER A 161 1.58 4.18 6.89
C SER A 161 0.76 2.97 7.29
N ALA A 162 -0.27 2.68 6.51
CA ALA A 162 -1.14 1.53 6.71
C ALA A 162 -1.37 0.78 5.40
N TYR A 163 -1.35 -0.55 5.48
CA TYR A 163 -1.84 -1.42 4.43
C TYR A 163 -3.36 -1.36 4.45
N VAL A 164 -3.97 -1.22 3.27
CA VAL A 164 -5.41 -1.27 3.10
C VAL A 164 -5.74 -2.27 2.00
N GLY A 165 -6.50 -3.31 2.35
CA GLY A 165 -7.24 -4.12 1.39
C GLY A 165 -8.64 -3.54 1.23
N GLY A 166 -9.04 -3.23 -0.01
CA GLY A 166 -10.34 -2.64 -0.30
C GLY A 166 -10.63 -2.67 -1.79
N ILE A 167 -11.19 -1.57 -2.32
CA ILE A 167 -11.57 -1.45 -3.72
C ILE A 167 -11.04 -0.15 -4.35
N THR A 168 -10.99 -0.13 -5.67
CA THR A 168 -10.69 1.07 -6.48
C THR A 168 -11.66 1.20 -7.66
N MET A 169 -11.90 2.44 -8.10
CA MET A 169 -12.65 2.77 -9.32
C MET A 169 -11.96 3.92 -10.05
N ASN A 170 -12.11 3.97 -11.37
CA ASN A 170 -11.67 5.11 -12.18
C ASN A 170 -12.65 6.28 -12.04
N ASP A 171 -13.96 6.01 -12.11
CA ASP A 171 -14.99 7.01 -11.94
C ASP A 171 -16.17 6.49 -11.10
N ALA A 172 -16.21 6.89 -9.82
CA ALA A 172 -17.31 6.53 -8.93
C ALA A 172 -18.67 7.12 -9.35
N LYS A 173 -18.70 8.08 -10.29
CA LYS A 173 -19.95 8.65 -10.84
C LYS A 173 -20.50 7.80 -11.98
N ASN A 174 -19.69 6.93 -12.57
CA ASN A 174 -20.13 6.01 -13.59
C ASN A 174 -20.88 4.83 -12.95
N GLY A 175 -22.21 4.89 -12.96
CA GLY A 175 -23.07 3.84 -12.40
C GLY A 175 -22.96 2.48 -13.10
N GLU A 176 -22.25 2.39 -14.23
CA GLU A 176 -21.98 1.14 -14.96
C GLU A 176 -20.59 0.57 -14.65
N GLU A 177 -19.69 1.35 -14.04
CA GLU A 177 -18.36 0.88 -13.68
C GLU A 177 -18.42 -0.04 -12.44
N TRP A 178 -17.70 -1.15 -12.52
CA TRP A 178 -17.56 -2.10 -11.42
C TRP A 178 -16.27 -1.79 -10.66
N PRO A 179 -16.31 -1.69 -9.32
CA PRO A 179 -15.09 -1.59 -8.54
C PRO A 179 -14.19 -2.81 -8.71
N GLU A 180 -12.89 -2.57 -8.68
CA GLU A 180 -11.87 -3.61 -8.68
C GLU A 180 -11.35 -3.83 -7.25
N ASP A 181 -11.25 -5.08 -6.83
CA ASP A 181 -10.55 -5.44 -5.58
C ASP A 181 -9.09 -4.97 -5.68
N HIS A 182 -8.66 -4.15 -4.73
CA HIS A 182 -7.35 -3.53 -4.78
C HIS A 182 -6.76 -3.31 -3.39
N SER A 183 -5.48 -3.64 -3.25
CA SER A 183 -4.70 -3.30 -2.06
C SER A 183 -3.78 -2.12 -2.36
N TYR A 184 -3.78 -1.16 -1.46
CA TYR A 184 -3.00 0.07 -1.53
C TYR A 184 -2.44 0.44 -0.15
N ILE A 185 -1.61 1.47 -0.10
CA ILE A 185 -1.00 1.95 1.14
C ILE A 185 -1.50 3.36 1.39
N VAL A 186 -1.98 3.63 2.59
CA VAL A 186 -2.24 5.00 3.05
C VAL A 186 -1.01 5.48 3.81
N VAL A 187 -0.49 6.67 3.47
CA VAL A 187 0.73 7.24 4.04
C VAL A 187 0.41 8.61 4.62
N LYS A 188 0.84 8.88 5.85
CA LYS A 188 0.71 10.22 6.42
C LYS A 188 1.77 11.16 5.85
N ASN A 189 1.38 12.39 5.58
CA ASN A 189 2.33 13.42 5.17
C ASN A 189 3.28 13.75 6.34
N PRO A 190 4.62 13.61 6.17
CA PRO A 190 5.58 13.87 7.23
C PRO A 190 5.68 15.36 7.61
N SER A 191 5.25 16.28 6.74
CA SER A 191 5.21 17.72 7.03
C SER A 191 3.85 18.20 7.54
N ASN A 192 2.78 17.43 7.32
CA ASN A 192 1.43 17.74 7.80
C ASN A 192 0.67 16.45 8.16
N HIS A 193 0.77 16.00 9.41
CA HIS A 193 0.20 14.70 9.82
C HIS A 193 -1.33 14.59 9.73
N GLU A 194 -2.03 15.70 9.48
CA GLU A 194 -3.48 15.70 9.22
C GLU A 194 -3.80 15.30 7.78
N GLU A 195 -2.82 15.33 6.86
CA GLU A 195 -2.99 14.89 5.48
C GLU A 195 -2.54 13.46 5.27
N THR A 196 -3.29 12.74 4.44
CA THR A 196 -2.90 11.41 3.96
C THR A 196 -2.84 11.36 2.45
N PHE A 197 -1.92 10.52 1.97
CA PHE A 197 -1.76 10.18 0.57
C PHE A 197 -2.00 8.69 0.38
N ILE A 198 -2.44 8.33 -0.81
CA ILE A 198 -2.49 6.94 -1.27
C ILE A 198 -1.21 6.69 -2.05
N PHE A 199 -0.43 5.71 -1.62
CA PHE A 199 0.67 5.18 -2.41
C PHE A 199 0.20 3.89 -3.09
N ASP A 200 -0.12 4.01 -4.38
CA ASP A 200 -0.58 2.89 -5.21
C ASP A 200 0.59 2.16 -5.85
N ILE A 201 1.32 1.43 -4.99
CA ILE A 201 2.57 0.74 -5.34
C ILE A 201 2.39 -0.34 -6.43
N ALA A 202 1.14 -0.79 -6.63
CA ALA A 202 0.80 -1.81 -7.61
C ALA A 202 0.67 -1.26 -9.04
N ARG A 203 0.39 0.04 -9.19
CA ARG A 203 0.15 0.73 -10.47
C ARG A 203 1.08 1.95 -10.64
N PRO A 204 2.42 1.76 -10.76
CA PRO A 204 3.36 2.86 -10.94
C PRO A 204 3.12 3.65 -12.25
N HIS A 205 3.57 4.91 -12.31
CA HIS A 205 3.58 5.68 -13.56
C HIS A 205 4.68 5.13 -14.47
N SER A 206 4.29 4.58 -15.61
CA SER A 206 5.16 4.16 -16.70
C SER A 206 6.05 2.93 -16.46
N GLN A 207 6.72 2.52 -17.54
CA GLN A 207 7.73 1.46 -17.53
C GLN A 207 8.97 1.80 -16.69
N GLN A 208 9.17 3.08 -16.32
CA GLN A 208 10.28 3.51 -15.47
C GLN A 208 10.02 3.26 -13.98
N ASN A 209 8.87 2.67 -13.62
CA ASN A 209 8.53 2.33 -12.24
C ASN A 209 8.57 3.55 -11.30
N LEU A 210 7.99 4.66 -11.76
CA LEU A 210 7.86 5.86 -10.95
C LEU A 210 6.68 5.67 -9.97
N ALA A 211 6.89 6.01 -8.71
CA ALA A 211 5.89 5.85 -7.66
C ALA A 211 4.62 6.65 -7.98
N ARG A 212 3.46 5.98 -7.86
CA ARG A 212 2.15 6.62 -7.97
C ARG A 212 1.67 7.03 -6.59
N VAL A 213 1.69 8.34 -6.32
CA VAL A 213 1.20 8.93 -5.08
C VAL A 213 0.00 9.80 -5.41
N LEU A 214 -1.10 9.63 -4.68
CA LEU A 214 -2.33 10.38 -4.88
C LEU A 214 -2.73 11.11 -3.59
N LYS A 215 -3.05 12.39 -3.69
CA LYS A 215 -3.61 13.17 -2.60
C LYS A 215 -5.09 12.84 -2.44
N SER A 216 -5.45 12.30 -1.28
CA SER A 216 -6.85 12.02 -0.96
C SER A 216 -7.65 13.30 -0.70
N ALA A 217 -8.91 13.34 -1.14
CA ALA A 217 -9.81 14.49 -0.98
C ALA A 217 -10.12 14.79 0.50
N VAL A 218 -10.15 13.75 1.32
CA VAL A 218 -10.18 13.81 2.78
C VAL A 218 -9.20 12.78 3.32
N PRO A 219 -8.63 12.99 4.52
CA PRO A 219 -7.72 12.03 5.12
C PRO A 219 -8.36 10.66 5.26
N ILE A 220 -7.77 9.63 4.64
CA ILE A 220 -8.23 8.26 4.77
C ILE A 220 -7.67 7.68 6.06
N THR A 221 -8.56 7.37 7.00
CA THR A 221 -8.21 6.72 8.26
C THR A 221 -9.02 5.44 8.46
N TYR A 222 -8.60 4.61 9.41
CA TYR A 222 -9.41 3.47 9.81
C TYR A 222 -10.81 3.92 10.28
N GLU A 223 -10.89 4.99 11.06
CA GLU A 223 -12.13 5.52 11.62
C GLU A 223 -13.09 6.03 10.53
N LEU A 224 -12.56 6.58 9.44
CA LEU A 224 -13.37 6.99 8.29
C LEU A 224 -14.05 5.79 7.62
N LEU A 225 -13.31 4.70 7.46
CA LEU A 225 -13.76 3.50 6.73
C LEU A 225 -14.52 2.50 7.63
N GLN A 226 -14.28 2.52 8.96
CA GLN A 226 -14.88 1.58 9.89
C GLN A 226 -16.40 1.68 9.90
N GLY A 227 -17.07 0.54 9.75
CA GLY A 227 -18.53 0.45 9.73
C GLY A 227 -19.19 0.97 8.45
N LYS A 228 -18.42 1.44 7.47
CA LYS A 228 -18.92 1.77 6.14
C LYS A 228 -18.99 0.50 5.30
N LYS A 229 -20.13 0.29 4.64
CA LYS A 229 -20.32 -0.84 3.73
C LYS A 229 -19.78 -0.52 2.34
N GLU A 230 -20.16 0.64 1.81
CA GLU A 230 -19.86 1.10 0.45
C GLU A 230 -19.40 2.56 0.52
N LEU A 231 -18.09 2.80 0.59
CA LEU A 231 -17.52 4.15 0.63
C LEU A 231 -16.26 4.22 -0.22
N LEU A 232 -16.24 5.20 -1.12
CA LEU A 232 -15.10 5.59 -1.92
C LEU A 232 -14.65 7.02 -1.58
N VAL A 233 -13.35 7.23 -1.53
CA VAL A 233 -12.71 8.54 -1.36
C VAL A 233 -11.97 8.86 -2.63
N LYS A 234 -12.28 10.02 -3.20
CA LYS A 234 -11.56 10.53 -4.37
C LYS A 234 -10.11 10.85 -4.00
N ALA A 235 -9.19 10.54 -4.91
CA ALA A 235 -7.79 10.91 -4.80
C ALA A 235 -7.26 11.40 -6.14
N ALA A 236 -6.46 12.46 -6.10
CA ALA A 236 -5.86 13.07 -7.28
C ALA A 236 -4.36 12.76 -7.33
N ASP A 237 -3.89 12.32 -8.49
CA ASP A 237 -2.50 12.02 -8.75
C ASP A 237 -1.62 13.28 -8.65
N VAL A 238 -0.56 13.20 -7.83
CA VAL A 238 0.26 14.38 -7.53
C VAL A 238 1.19 14.78 -8.68
N LEU A 239 1.35 13.94 -9.72
CA LEU A 239 2.24 14.21 -10.85
C LEU A 239 1.49 14.48 -12.16
N GLN A 240 0.39 13.77 -12.41
CA GLN A 240 -0.30 13.80 -13.73
C GLN A 240 -1.75 14.28 -13.68
N GLY A 241 -2.27 14.65 -12.49
CA GLY A 241 -3.61 15.23 -12.34
C GLY A 241 -4.78 14.28 -12.65
N GLY A 242 -4.51 12.98 -12.82
CA GLY A 242 -5.54 11.94 -12.95
C GLY A 242 -6.25 11.67 -11.63
N GLU A 243 -7.50 11.24 -11.69
CA GLU A 243 -8.31 10.98 -10.50
C GLU A 243 -8.66 9.50 -10.42
N LEU A 244 -8.66 8.97 -9.21
CA LEU A 244 -9.10 7.62 -8.88
C LEU A 244 -9.89 7.66 -7.58
N TYR A 245 -10.67 6.62 -7.35
CA TYR A 245 -11.42 6.44 -6.13
C TYR A 245 -10.92 5.20 -5.41
N PHE A 246 -10.80 5.28 -4.09
CA PHE A 246 -10.33 4.20 -3.23
C PHE A 246 -11.18 4.09 -1.98
N GLY A 247 -11.41 2.88 -1.49
CA GLY A 247 -12.12 2.72 -0.22
C GLY A 247 -12.50 1.28 0.05
N VAL A 248 -13.72 1.07 0.52
CA VAL A 248 -14.27 -0.22 0.94
C VAL A 248 -15.64 -0.43 0.29
N GLY A 249 -15.95 -1.66 -0.10
CA GLY A 249 -17.18 -1.94 -0.81
C GLY A 249 -17.25 -3.32 -1.42
N ALA A 250 -18.44 -3.69 -1.86
CA ALA A 250 -18.64 -4.83 -2.72
C ALA A 250 -18.32 -4.44 -4.18
N PRO A 251 -17.81 -5.35 -5.03
CA PRO A 251 -17.60 -5.10 -6.44
C PRO A 251 -18.95 -5.11 -7.18
N VAL A 252 -19.83 -4.14 -6.88
CA VAL A 252 -21.17 -3.98 -7.45
C VAL A 252 -21.34 -2.55 -7.97
N ALA A 253 -21.64 -2.41 -9.25
CA ALA A 253 -21.80 -1.11 -9.88
C ALA A 253 -22.94 -0.28 -9.23
N GLY A 254 -22.74 1.04 -9.14
CA GLY A 254 -23.78 2.00 -8.74
C GLY A 254 -24.21 2.01 -7.27
N GLN A 255 -23.58 1.23 -6.37
CA GLN A 255 -23.97 1.15 -4.95
C GLN A 255 -23.13 1.99 -4.00
N HIS A 256 -22.09 2.67 -4.50
CA HIS A 256 -21.06 3.30 -3.68
C HIS A 256 -21.37 4.76 -3.36
N GLY A 257 -21.37 5.11 -2.08
CA GLY A 257 -21.22 6.50 -1.67
C GLY A 257 -19.80 6.97 -1.94
N PHE A 258 -19.62 8.23 -2.31
CA PHE A 258 -18.28 8.79 -2.51
C PHE A 258 -18.12 10.18 -1.89
N ILE A 259 -16.89 10.47 -1.47
CA ILE A 259 -16.47 11.79 -0.96
C ILE A 259 -15.57 12.44 -2.01
N GLU A 260 -15.95 13.63 -2.45
CA GLU A 260 -15.10 14.56 -3.18
C GLU A 260 -14.74 15.74 -2.28
N ALA A 261 -13.59 16.39 -2.51
CA ALA A 261 -13.24 17.61 -1.79
C ALA A 261 -14.32 18.67 -2.11
N ALA A 262 -14.74 19.44 -1.10
CA ALA A 262 -15.54 20.62 -1.36
C ALA A 262 -14.74 21.52 -2.31
N ARG A 263 -15.31 21.89 -3.46
CA ARG A 263 -14.69 22.90 -4.32
C ARG A 263 -14.48 24.14 -3.45
N ALA A 264 -13.25 24.58 -3.30
CA ALA A 264 -12.98 25.92 -2.80
C ALA A 264 -13.60 26.88 -3.81
N GLU A 265 -14.73 27.49 -3.44
CA GLU A 265 -15.37 28.58 -4.19
C GLU A 265 -14.51 29.85 -4.16
#